data_AF-A0A7S2LY03-F1
#
_entry.id   AF-A0A7S2LY03-F1
#
_cell.length_a   1.000
_cell.length_b   1.000
_cell.length_c   1.000
_cell.angle_alpha   90.00
_cell.angle_beta   90.00
_cell.angle_gamma   90.00
#
_symmetry.space_group_name_H-M   'P 1'
#
loop_
_entity.id
_entity.type
_entity.pdbx_description
1 polymer ?
#
loop_
_entity_poly.entity_id
_entity_poly.type
_entity_poly.pdbx_seq_one_letter_code
_entity_poly.pdbx_strand_id
1 'polypeptide(L)'
;MQSTLTHRSSDDLLSVDTATTTSGRTTPTKVGPDERTPLPPIDKLIIPAPSTKSWYIRGGMHVNQIGMGINITVPIVYLAMTAESQSYLAQLTQMPIPQLVAYVLIAQIILAAIEGKRTLYCLVVIPAYMTSLVIFPSTLSSSVSTLALAFFVGLWKIGICMSVCLHRYAAHAAFKCGPLMQYFFNICGCLANQGGPIWWASQHRLHHKHCDMPRDPHSAILDGVEKAFAFFTFHDTVVEEFSPKHNDTKGLRLLDTWSFVFVSMELYLSYLLFGREGVFVTYTALWICQAGTLWFNIGNHPPNTHDDKVCQASNYNFVTGHGIPLGLYPGFWVINAYYPLLASIAAESNHDDHHNHSMLAKREKYDCMYYAFLWPMEKLGLIWNVRKCDEEKKSD
;
A
#
# COMPACT_ATOMS: atom_id res chain seq x y z
N MET A 1 22.01 24.88 54.98
CA MET A 1 22.07 25.87 53.87
C MET A 1 20.97 25.50 52.87
N GLN A 2 20.08 26.46 52.59
CA GLN A 2 18.91 26.40 51.70
C GLN A 2 19.29 25.83 50.32
N SER A 3 18.58 24.86 49.71
CA SER A 3 17.23 24.89 49.11
C SER A 3 17.01 25.98 48.07
N THR A 4 17.20 25.65 46.79
CA THR A 4 16.55 26.32 45.65
C THR A 4 16.22 25.31 44.55
N LEU A 5 15.06 24.68 44.70
CA LEU A 5 14.27 24.12 43.62
C LEU A 5 13.47 25.27 42.99
N THR A 6 13.71 25.58 41.71
CA THR A 6 12.83 26.48 40.96
C THR A 6 11.88 25.65 40.10
N HIS A 7 10.63 25.58 40.57
CA HIS A 7 9.45 25.26 39.79
C HIS A 7 9.35 26.19 38.57
N ARG A 8 9.18 25.64 37.36
CA ARG A 8 8.58 26.39 36.25
C ARG A 8 7.10 25.99 36.18
N SER A 9 6.24 26.99 36.35
CA SER A 9 4.80 26.88 36.22
C SER A 9 4.38 26.67 34.77
N SER A 10 3.42 25.77 34.60
CA SER A 10 2.52 25.70 33.47
C SER A 10 1.64 26.94 33.45
N ASP A 11 1.85 27.84 32.49
CA ASP A 11 0.91 28.85 31.98
C ASP A 11 1.69 29.74 31.01
N ASP A 12 1.74 29.35 29.73
CA ASP A 12 2.12 30.21 28.61
C ASP A 12 2.01 29.39 27.32
N LEU A 13 0.80 29.26 26.77
CA LEU A 13 0.57 28.82 25.37
C LEU A 13 -0.90 29.06 24.96
N LEU A 14 -1.41 30.28 25.18
CA LEU A 14 -2.67 30.74 24.58
C LEU A 14 -2.61 32.26 24.36
N SER A 15 -2.16 32.67 23.17
CA SER A 15 -2.48 34.00 22.63
C SER A 15 -2.84 33.84 21.15
N VAL A 16 -4.14 33.85 20.90
CA VAL A 16 -4.77 33.91 19.58
C VAL A 16 -4.78 35.40 19.19
N ASP A 17 -3.92 35.79 18.26
CA ASP A 17 -4.01 37.13 17.66
C ASP A 17 -4.98 37.10 16.47
N THR A 18 -6.12 37.74 16.70
CA THR A 18 -7.08 38.16 15.68
C THR A 18 -6.48 39.27 14.82
N ALA A 19 -6.25 39.00 13.53
CA ALA A 19 -5.93 40.03 12.55
C ALA A 19 -7.04 40.14 11.50
N THR A 20 -7.71 41.29 11.56
CA THR A 20 -8.73 41.84 10.67
C THR A 20 -8.36 41.82 9.19
N THR A 21 -9.35 41.51 8.37
CA THR A 21 -9.37 41.58 6.90
C THR A 21 -9.17 43.01 6.38
N THR A 22 -8.20 43.21 5.48
CA THR A 22 -8.22 44.31 4.51
C THR A 22 -7.89 43.78 3.11
N SER A 23 -8.80 44.02 2.17
CA SER A 23 -8.68 43.64 0.77
C SER A 23 -7.56 44.41 0.06
N GLY A 24 -6.61 43.68 -0.53
CA GLY A 24 -5.60 44.23 -1.43
C GLY A 24 -5.30 43.22 -2.53
N ARG A 25 -5.73 43.51 -3.75
CA ARG A 25 -5.49 42.70 -4.94
C ARG A 25 -4.01 42.85 -5.33
N THR A 26 -3.17 41.89 -4.96
CA THR A 26 -1.79 41.79 -5.45
C THR A 26 -1.65 40.62 -6.41
N THR A 27 -1.35 40.92 -7.67
CA THR A 27 -0.90 39.97 -8.69
C THR A 27 0.32 39.17 -8.20
N PRO A 28 0.39 37.84 -8.39
CA PRO A 28 1.58 37.09 -8.00
C PRO A 28 2.72 37.43 -8.96
N THR A 29 3.84 37.92 -8.41
CA THR A 29 5.12 37.98 -9.11
C THR A 29 5.59 36.57 -9.43
N LYS A 30 5.95 36.32 -10.70
CA LYS A 30 6.57 35.07 -11.15
C LYS A 30 7.87 34.83 -10.38
N VAL A 31 7.89 33.82 -9.54
CA VAL A 31 9.14 33.29 -8.95
C VAL A 31 9.90 32.58 -10.06
N GLY A 32 11.13 33.02 -10.31
CA GLY A 32 12.01 32.42 -11.32
C GLY A 32 12.46 31.00 -10.94
N PRO A 33 12.99 30.22 -11.89
CA PRO A 33 13.33 28.81 -11.70
C PRO A 33 14.44 28.52 -10.65
N ASP A 34 15.01 29.55 -10.02
CA ASP A 34 16.22 29.46 -9.19
C ASP A 34 15.99 29.67 -7.67
N GLU A 35 14.72 29.76 -7.23
CA GLU A 35 14.36 29.94 -5.81
C GLU A 35 13.82 28.66 -5.15
N ARG A 36 14.13 27.47 -5.68
CA ARG A 36 13.93 26.23 -4.93
C ARG A 36 15.04 26.14 -3.87
N THR A 37 14.68 26.30 -2.60
CA THR A 37 15.56 25.99 -1.48
C THR A 37 16.30 24.67 -1.75
N PRO A 38 17.65 24.64 -1.66
CA PRO A 38 18.41 23.42 -1.89
C PRO A 38 17.89 22.31 -0.98
N LEU A 39 17.70 21.12 -1.54
CA LEU A 39 17.40 19.93 -0.75
C LEU A 39 18.45 19.81 0.37
N PRO A 40 18.04 19.55 1.62
CA PRO A 40 19.01 19.33 2.68
C PRO A 40 19.94 18.16 2.29
N PRO A 41 21.25 18.24 2.64
CA PRO A 41 22.19 17.17 2.38
C PRO A 41 21.67 15.82 2.90
N ILE A 42 21.87 14.74 2.13
CA ILE A 42 21.41 13.36 2.42
C ILE A 42 21.85 12.91 3.83
N ASP A 43 22.97 13.42 4.28
CA ASP A 43 23.60 13.25 5.59
C ASP A 43 22.79 13.82 6.78
N LYS A 44 21.65 14.49 6.53
CA LYS A 44 20.66 14.91 7.55
C LYS A 44 19.33 14.13 7.52
N LEU A 45 19.24 13.03 6.77
CA LEU A 45 18.14 12.07 6.96
C LEU A 45 18.32 11.41 8.34
N ILE A 46 17.55 11.90 9.32
CA ILE A 46 17.50 11.32 10.66
C ILE A 46 17.02 9.87 10.51
N ILE A 47 17.95 8.92 10.59
CA ILE A 47 17.61 7.50 10.72
C ILE A 47 16.90 7.38 12.07
N PRO A 48 15.63 6.95 12.10
CA PRO A 48 14.92 6.80 13.36
C PRO A 48 15.71 5.85 14.27
N ALA A 49 15.91 6.25 15.53
CA ALA A 49 16.58 5.39 16.50
C ALA A 49 15.84 4.04 16.57
N PRO A 50 16.57 2.90 16.70
CA PRO A 50 15.94 1.59 16.79
C PRO A 50 14.91 1.56 17.92
N SER A 51 13.73 0.99 17.65
CA SER A 51 12.72 0.82 18.69
C SER A 51 13.31 0.04 19.86
N THR A 52 13.10 0.53 21.08
CA THR A 52 13.52 -0.14 22.32
C THR A 52 12.64 -1.34 22.67
N LYS A 53 11.56 -1.56 21.90
CA LYS A 53 10.65 -2.71 22.07
C LYS A 53 11.34 -4.01 21.66
N SER A 54 10.98 -5.10 22.34
CA SER A 54 11.48 -6.45 22.01
C SER A 54 11.13 -6.84 20.57
N TRP A 55 12.02 -7.59 19.92
CA TRP A 55 11.93 -7.90 18.48
C TRP A 55 10.61 -8.54 18.03
N TYR A 56 9.93 -9.28 18.91
CA TYR A 56 8.68 -9.99 18.62
C TYR A 56 7.42 -9.12 18.79
N ILE A 57 7.55 -7.90 19.33
CA ILE A 57 6.47 -6.92 19.53
C ILE A 57 6.89 -5.49 19.17
N ARG A 58 7.97 -5.32 18.41
CA ARG A 58 8.35 -3.99 17.91
C ARG A 58 7.55 -3.60 16.67
N GLY A 59 6.98 -4.57 15.96
CA GLY A 59 6.34 -4.40 14.66
C GLY A 59 7.34 -4.33 13.52
N GLY A 60 6.87 -3.97 12.34
CA GLY A 60 7.70 -3.73 11.17
C GLY A 60 8.00 -4.97 10.33
N MET A 61 8.94 -4.80 9.41
CA MET A 61 9.16 -5.70 8.29
C MET A 61 10.28 -6.71 8.51
N HIS A 62 11.04 -6.62 9.61
CA HIS A 62 12.20 -7.50 9.83
C HIS A 62 11.87 -9.00 9.82
N VAL A 63 10.83 -9.42 10.53
CA VAL A 63 10.34 -10.81 10.50
C VAL A 63 9.42 -11.01 9.30
N ASN A 64 8.58 -10.00 9.04
CA ASN A 64 7.54 -10.10 8.02
C ASN A 64 8.08 -10.21 6.59
N GLN A 65 9.23 -9.62 6.24
CA GLN A 65 9.86 -9.79 4.91
C GLN A 65 10.21 -11.24 4.61
N ILE A 66 10.77 -11.96 5.60
CA ILE A 66 11.08 -13.39 5.47
C ILE A 66 9.78 -14.17 5.25
N GLY A 67 8.77 -13.86 6.05
CA GLY A 67 7.45 -14.47 5.95
C GLY A 67 6.72 -14.20 4.63
N MET A 68 6.83 -12.98 4.10
CA MET A 68 6.32 -12.64 2.76
C MET A 68 7.05 -13.41 1.68
N GLY A 69 8.36 -13.60 1.80
CA GLY A 69 9.13 -14.49 0.93
C GLY A 69 8.57 -15.92 0.94
N ILE A 70 8.23 -16.46 2.10
CA ILE A 70 7.58 -17.77 2.23
C ILE A 70 6.22 -17.79 1.52
N ASN A 71 5.37 -16.77 1.75
CA ASN A 71 4.06 -16.63 1.11
C ASN A 71 4.12 -16.49 -0.41
N ILE A 72 5.29 -16.14 -0.96
CA ILE A 72 5.52 -16.05 -2.40
C ILE A 72 6.08 -17.37 -2.93
N THR A 73 7.19 -17.83 -2.36
CA THR A 73 7.96 -18.97 -2.88
C THR A 73 7.20 -20.29 -2.72
N VAL A 74 6.58 -20.55 -1.58
CA VAL A 74 5.92 -21.84 -1.31
C VAL A 74 4.76 -22.09 -2.28
N PRO A 75 3.81 -21.15 -2.49
CA PRO A 75 2.75 -21.35 -3.46
C PRO A 75 3.25 -21.53 -4.90
N ILE A 76 4.24 -20.75 -5.35
CA ILE A 76 4.79 -20.91 -6.71
C ILE A 76 5.38 -22.31 -6.91
N VAL A 77 6.22 -22.76 -5.97
CA VAL A 77 6.86 -24.07 -6.05
C VAL A 77 5.80 -25.17 -6.07
N TYR A 78 4.81 -25.09 -5.17
CA TYR A 78 3.69 -26.01 -5.17
C TYR A 78 2.95 -26.03 -6.51
N LEU A 79 2.54 -24.86 -7.02
CA LEU A 79 1.80 -24.73 -8.28
C LEU A 79 2.58 -25.28 -9.49
N ALA A 80 3.91 -25.12 -9.50
CA ALA A 80 4.78 -25.65 -10.54
C ALA A 80 4.94 -27.17 -10.45
N MET A 81 5.10 -27.72 -9.24
CA MET A 81 5.28 -29.16 -9.02
C MET A 81 4.00 -29.96 -9.28
N THR A 82 2.84 -29.37 -9.01
CA THR A 82 1.53 -30.02 -9.23
C THR A 82 0.92 -29.66 -10.58
N ALA A 83 1.70 -29.04 -11.49
CA ALA A 83 1.23 -28.70 -12.82
C ALA A 83 1.07 -29.93 -13.69
N GLU A 84 -0.12 -30.09 -14.27
CA GLU A 84 -0.41 -31.21 -15.15
C GLU A 84 0.46 -31.16 -16.41
N SER A 85 1.12 -32.29 -16.69
CA SER A 85 2.02 -32.44 -17.84
C SER A 85 1.32 -32.38 -19.20
N GLN A 86 -0.02 -32.42 -19.22
CA GLN A 86 -0.86 -32.37 -20.42
C GLN A 86 -1.46 -30.98 -20.70
N SER A 87 -1.00 -29.93 -20.01
CA SER A 87 -1.45 -28.57 -20.31
C SER A 87 -1.17 -28.17 -21.76
N TYR A 88 -2.01 -27.29 -22.31
CA TYR A 88 -1.86 -26.79 -23.68
C TYR A 88 -0.47 -26.18 -23.93
N LEU A 89 0.09 -25.44 -22.96
CA LEU A 89 1.43 -24.86 -23.09
C LEU A 89 2.53 -25.93 -23.12
N ALA A 90 2.44 -26.96 -22.30
CA ALA A 90 3.40 -28.07 -22.33
C ALA A 90 3.37 -28.80 -23.68
N GLN A 91 2.16 -29.03 -24.23
CA GLN A 91 2.00 -29.65 -25.55
C GLN A 91 2.50 -28.76 -26.69
N LEU A 92 2.19 -27.46 -26.65
CA LEU A 92 2.63 -26.49 -27.67
C LEU A 92 4.15 -26.35 -27.72
N THR A 93 4.79 -26.34 -26.55
CA THR A 93 6.23 -26.07 -26.44
C THR A 93 7.08 -27.35 -26.38
N GLN A 94 6.46 -28.52 -26.23
CA GLN A 94 7.12 -29.80 -26.03
C GLN A 94 8.10 -29.81 -24.83
N MET A 95 7.78 -29.02 -23.79
CA MET A 95 8.61 -28.87 -22.59
C MET A 95 7.80 -29.14 -21.30
N PRO A 96 8.42 -29.75 -20.26
CA PRO A 96 7.81 -29.84 -18.93
C PRO A 96 7.54 -28.46 -18.32
N ILE A 97 6.44 -28.32 -17.57
CA ILE A 97 6.07 -27.05 -16.93
C ILE A 97 7.18 -26.45 -16.05
N PRO A 98 7.91 -27.21 -15.19
CA PRO A 98 8.99 -26.61 -14.39
C PRO A 98 10.09 -25.96 -15.24
N GLN A 99 10.40 -26.54 -16.40
CA GLN A 99 11.38 -25.99 -17.33
C GLN A 99 10.84 -24.71 -18.00
N LEU A 100 9.56 -24.68 -18.38
CA LEU A 100 8.90 -23.46 -18.88
C LEU A 100 8.91 -22.33 -17.85
N VAL A 101 8.58 -22.63 -16.58
CA VAL A 101 8.64 -21.66 -15.48
C VAL A 101 10.03 -21.07 -15.38
N ALA A 102 11.08 -21.91 -15.40
CA ALA A 102 12.45 -21.44 -15.32
C ALA A 102 12.82 -20.52 -16.50
N TYR A 103 12.50 -20.90 -17.75
CA TYR A 103 12.82 -20.08 -18.91
C TYR A 103 12.09 -18.74 -18.91
N VAL A 104 10.77 -18.73 -18.65
CA VAL A 104 9.99 -17.50 -18.61
C VAL A 104 10.45 -16.60 -17.47
N LEU A 105 10.73 -17.17 -16.29
CA LEU A 105 11.26 -16.40 -15.17
C LEU A 105 12.61 -15.77 -15.50
N ILE A 106 13.55 -16.54 -16.04
CA ILE A 106 14.87 -16.01 -16.44
C ILE A 106 14.73 -14.91 -17.48
N ALA A 107 13.87 -15.09 -18.49
CA ALA A 107 13.62 -14.07 -19.50
C ALA A 107 13.06 -12.77 -18.88
N GLN A 108 12.10 -12.87 -17.95
CA GLN A 108 11.55 -11.72 -17.24
C GLN A 108 12.59 -11.02 -16.36
N ILE A 109 13.47 -11.77 -15.68
CA ILE A 109 14.59 -11.22 -14.89
C ILE A 109 15.57 -10.47 -15.80
N ILE A 110 15.94 -11.06 -16.95
CA ILE A 110 16.83 -10.42 -17.93
C ILE A 110 16.21 -9.12 -18.45
N LEU A 111 14.92 -9.13 -18.81
CA LEU A 111 14.21 -7.93 -19.25
C LEU A 111 14.20 -6.85 -18.16
N ALA A 112 13.90 -7.22 -16.90
CA ALA A 112 13.96 -6.29 -15.77
C ALA A 112 15.37 -5.69 -15.59
N ALA A 113 16.42 -6.52 -15.72
CA ALA A 113 17.80 -6.07 -15.60
C ALA A 113 18.25 -5.15 -16.75
N ILE A 114 17.84 -5.43 -17.99
CA ILE A 114 18.09 -4.58 -19.17
C ILE A 114 17.43 -3.21 -18.99
N GLU A 115 16.20 -3.20 -18.46
CA GLU A 115 15.45 -1.98 -18.08
C GLU A 115 15.98 -1.31 -16.80
N GLY A 116 17.12 -1.77 -16.29
CA GLY A 116 17.85 -1.12 -15.20
C GLY A 116 17.26 -1.35 -13.81
N LYS A 117 16.34 -2.31 -13.61
CA LYS A 117 15.82 -2.63 -12.28
C LYS A 117 16.91 -3.25 -11.39
N ARG A 118 17.00 -2.82 -10.14
CA ARG A 118 18.06 -3.19 -9.17
C ARG A 118 17.55 -3.73 -7.85
N THR A 119 16.32 -3.40 -7.46
CA THR A 119 15.70 -3.86 -6.21
C THR A 119 15.31 -5.33 -6.33
N LEU A 120 15.49 -6.10 -5.25
CA LEU A 120 15.12 -7.53 -5.22
C LEU A 120 13.65 -7.74 -5.61
N TYR A 121 12.77 -6.85 -5.15
CA TYR A 121 11.34 -6.93 -5.45
C TYR A 121 11.05 -6.79 -6.94
N CYS A 122 11.60 -5.76 -7.61
CA CYS A 122 11.37 -5.56 -9.03
C CYS A 122 12.14 -6.54 -9.92
N LEU A 123 13.31 -7.01 -9.47
CA LEU A 123 14.18 -7.91 -10.24
C LEU A 123 13.82 -9.39 -10.11
N VAL A 124 13.18 -9.81 -9.01
CA VAL A 124 12.90 -11.23 -8.75
C VAL A 124 11.42 -11.49 -8.46
N VAL A 125 10.82 -10.72 -7.56
CA VAL A 125 9.45 -10.99 -7.10
C VAL A 125 8.41 -10.66 -8.18
N ILE A 126 8.50 -9.49 -8.82
CA ILE A 126 7.59 -9.13 -9.92
C ILE A 126 7.74 -10.11 -11.10
N PRO A 127 8.95 -10.48 -11.58
CA PRO A 127 9.10 -11.55 -12.58
C PRO A 127 8.46 -12.88 -12.18
N ALA A 128 8.54 -13.27 -10.91
CA ALA A 128 7.89 -14.48 -10.41
C ALA A 128 6.36 -14.40 -10.46
N TYR A 129 5.76 -13.26 -10.07
CA TYR A 129 4.33 -13.00 -10.24
C TYR A 129 3.92 -13.07 -11.71
N MET A 130 4.66 -12.39 -12.60
CA MET A 130 4.37 -12.36 -14.03
C MET A 130 4.47 -13.76 -14.66
N THR A 131 5.50 -14.53 -14.30
CA THR A 131 5.66 -15.91 -14.76
C THR A 131 4.49 -16.79 -14.32
N SER A 132 4.03 -16.63 -13.08
CA SER A 132 2.90 -17.40 -12.56
C SER A 132 1.60 -17.14 -13.32
N LEU A 133 1.35 -15.89 -13.74
CA LEU A 133 0.19 -15.50 -14.56
C LEU A 133 0.23 -16.05 -15.97
N VAL A 134 1.42 -16.14 -16.57
CA VAL A 134 1.58 -16.63 -17.95
C VAL A 134 1.43 -18.14 -17.99
N ILE A 135 2.02 -18.85 -17.02
CA ILE A 135 2.13 -20.31 -17.07
C ILE A 135 0.92 -21.00 -16.45
N PHE A 136 0.60 -20.69 -15.18
CA PHE A 136 -0.27 -21.55 -14.39
C PHE A 136 -1.74 -21.59 -14.84
N PRO A 137 -2.38 -20.51 -15.32
CA PRO A 137 -3.77 -20.60 -15.80
C PRO A 137 -3.99 -21.72 -16.81
N SER A 138 -3.03 -21.96 -17.71
CA SER A 138 -3.10 -23.01 -18.74
C SER A 138 -3.06 -24.45 -18.19
N THR A 139 -2.70 -24.60 -16.91
CA THR A 139 -2.49 -25.88 -16.24
C THR A 139 -3.59 -26.20 -15.22
N LEU A 140 -4.62 -25.33 -15.10
CA LEU A 140 -5.75 -25.48 -14.18
C LEU A 140 -6.96 -26.03 -14.92
N SER A 141 -7.89 -26.68 -14.20
CA SER A 141 -9.08 -27.29 -14.80
C SER A 141 -10.00 -26.28 -15.52
N SER A 142 -9.99 -25.00 -15.14
CA SER A 142 -10.77 -23.95 -15.79
C SER A 142 -10.04 -22.59 -15.75
N SER A 143 -9.12 -22.40 -16.69
CA SER A 143 -8.19 -21.26 -16.77
C SER A 143 -8.87 -19.89 -16.66
N VAL A 144 -9.88 -19.61 -17.47
CA VAL A 144 -10.55 -18.30 -17.53
C VAL A 144 -11.31 -18.02 -16.24
N SER A 145 -12.07 -18.99 -15.73
CA SER A 145 -12.89 -18.81 -14.53
C SER A 145 -12.04 -18.60 -13.27
N THR A 146 -10.94 -19.35 -13.13
CA THR A 146 -10.03 -19.23 -11.98
C THR A 146 -9.28 -17.91 -12.01
N LEU A 147 -8.85 -17.45 -13.19
CA LEU A 147 -8.22 -16.14 -13.35
C LEU A 147 -9.21 -14.99 -13.07
N ALA A 148 -10.45 -15.09 -13.56
CA ALA A 148 -11.49 -14.10 -13.30
C ALA A 148 -11.84 -14.04 -11.80
N LEU A 149 -11.94 -15.20 -11.14
CA LEU A 149 -12.17 -15.28 -9.70
C LEU A 149 -10.99 -14.68 -8.92
N ALA A 150 -9.75 -14.98 -9.32
CA ALA A 150 -8.56 -14.41 -8.70
C ALA A 150 -8.52 -12.89 -8.79
N PHE A 151 -8.86 -12.35 -9.97
CA PHE A 151 -8.97 -10.91 -10.17
C PHE A 151 -10.06 -10.31 -9.28
N PHE A 152 -11.26 -10.90 -9.27
CA PHE A 152 -12.37 -10.46 -8.43
C PHE A 152 -12.01 -10.47 -6.94
N VAL A 153 -11.41 -11.54 -6.43
CA VAL A 153 -10.93 -11.62 -5.03
C VAL A 153 -9.85 -10.56 -4.79
N GLY A 154 -8.94 -10.34 -5.74
CA GLY A 154 -7.95 -9.26 -5.68
C GLY A 154 -8.57 -7.88 -5.52
N LEU A 155 -9.63 -7.57 -6.29
CA LEU A 155 -10.39 -6.30 -6.16
C LEU A 155 -10.93 -6.11 -4.74
N TRP A 156 -11.54 -7.16 -4.18
CA TRP A 156 -12.09 -7.12 -2.81
C TRP A 156 -11.00 -7.00 -1.75
N LYS A 157 -9.84 -7.65 -1.93
CA LYS A 157 -8.71 -7.49 -1.00
C LYS A 157 -8.18 -6.07 -1.00
N ILE A 158 -8.10 -5.42 -2.16
CA ILE A 158 -7.73 -4.00 -2.23
C ILE A 158 -8.76 -3.13 -1.52
N GLY A 159 -10.04 -3.34 -1.79
CA GLY A 159 -11.10 -2.53 -1.21
C GLY A 159 -11.25 -2.71 0.31
N ILE A 160 -11.17 -3.94 0.81
CA ILE A 160 -11.36 -4.24 2.24
C ILE A 160 -10.02 -4.24 2.98
N CYS A 161 -9.08 -5.10 2.58
CA CYS A 161 -7.86 -5.33 3.35
C CYS A 161 -6.95 -4.10 3.31
N MET A 162 -6.71 -3.53 2.13
CA MET A 162 -5.93 -2.30 2.03
C MET A 162 -6.78 -1.07 2.40
N SER A 163 -7.82 -0.73 1.61
CA SER A 163 -8.49 0.56 1.74
C SER A 163 -9.27 0.69 3.06
N VAL A 164 -10.12 -0.26 3.43
CA VAL A 164 -10.85 -0.15 4.71
C VAL A 164 -9.93 -0.37 5.91
N CYS A 165 -9.16 -1.46 5.94
CA CYS A 165 -8.48 -1.89 7.15
C CYS A 165 -7.14 -1.18 7.38
N LEU A 166 -6.22 -1.23 6.42
CA LEU A 166 -4.91 -0.58 6.55
C LEU A 166 -5.04 0.95 6.46
N HIS A 167 -5.81 1.44 5.49
CA HIS A 167 -5.82 2.86 5.17
C HIS A 167 -6.82 3.66 5.99
N ARG A 168 -8.12 3.43 5.84
CA ARG A 168 -9.16 4.20 6.55
C ARG A 168 -9.12 3.96 8.06
N TYR A 169 -8.95 2.72 8.51
CA TYR A 169 -8.91 2.40 9.94
C TYR A 169 -7.52 2.62 10.56
N ALA A 170 -6.51 1.84 10.17
CA ALA A 170 -5.22 1.84 10.86
C ALA A 170 -4.45 3.16 10.64
N ALA A 171 -4.36 3.67 9.41
CA ALA A 171 -3.68 4.95 9.16
C ALA A 171 -4.53 6.15 9.57
N HIS A 172 -5.79 6.22 9.15
CA HIS A 172 -6.56 7.47 9.26
C HIS A 172 -7.62 7.50 10.36
N ALA A 173 -7.78 6.46 11.18
CA ALA A 173 -8.74 6.43 12.28
C ALA A 173 -10.14 6.98 11.88
N ALA A 174 -10.58 6.64 10.67
CA ALA A 174 -11.75 7.23 10.02
C ALA A 174 -13.06 6.85 10.72
N PHE A 175 -13.00 5.83 11.57
CA PHE A 175 -14.07 5.38 12.45
C PHE A 175 -13.47 4.72 13.71
N LYS A 176 -14.32 4.46 14.70
CA LYS A 176 -13.97 3.76 15.95
C LYS A 176 -14.62 2.39 16.00
N CYS A 177 -14.02 1.47 16.75
CA CYS A 177 -14.57 0.14 16.98
C CYS A 177 -14.07 -0.45 18.31
N GLY A 178 -14.76 -1.49 18.80
CA GLY A 178 -14.42 -2.18 20.05
C GLY A 178 -13.21 -3.12 19.88
N PRO A 179 -12.58 -3.59 20.98
CA PRO A 179 -11.32 -4.35 20.94
C PRO A 179 -11.32 -5.56 19.99
N LEU A 180 -12.39 -6.37 20.00
CA LEU A 180 -12.51 -7.53 19.10
C LEU A 180 -12.49 -7.11 17.63
N MET A 181 -13.19 -6.01 17.32
CA MET A 181 -13.25 -5.47 15.98
C MET A 181 -11.92 -4.82 15.56
N GLN A 182 -11.13 -4.30 16.51
CA GLN A 182 -9.76 -3.86 16.22
C GLN A 182 -8.91 -5.03 15.71
N TYR A 183 -8.91 -6.16 16.41
CA TYR A 183 -8.20 -7.37 15.94
C TYR A 183 -8.72 -7.85 14.60
N PHE A 184 -10.05 -7.86 14.39
CA PHE A 184 -10.64 -8.21 13.09
C PHE A 184 -10.08 -7.34 11.95
N PHE A 185 -10.12 -6.00 12.09
CA PHE A 185 -9.57 -5.11 11.08
C PHE A 185 -8.07 -5.30 10.87
N ASN A 186 -7.30 -5.53 11.93
CA ASN A 186 -5.86 -5.75 11.79
C ASN A 186 -5.53 -7.07 11.08
N ILE A 187 -6.25 -8.15 11.41
CA ILE A 187 -6.11 -9.45 10.73
C ILE A 187 -6.48 -9.31 9.24
N CYS A 188 -7.62 -8.70 8.95
CA CYS A 188 -8.04 -8.41 7.57
C CYS A 188 -7.00 -7.54 6.84
N GLY A 189 -6.42 -6.54 7.52
CA GLY A 189 -5.35 -5.70 6.97
C GLY A 189 -4.11 -6.50 6.58
N CYS A 190 -3.71 -7.48 7.39
CA CYS A 190 -2.57 -8.36 7.07
C CYS A 190 -2.78 -9.12 5.74
N LEU A 191 -4.03 -9.46 5.38
CA LEU A 191 -4.34 -10.17 4.14
C LEU A 191 -4.06 -9.33 2.88
N ALA A 192 -3.76 -8.04 3.00
CA ALA A 192 -3.27 -7.22 1.89
C ALA A 192 -1.81 -7.55 1.48
N ASN A 193 -1.09 -8.36 2.27
CA ASN A 193 0.31 -8.74 2.06
C ASN A 193 1.25 -7.53 1.91
N GLN A 194 1.01 -6.46 2.68
CA GLN A 194 1.80 -5.24 2.67
C GLN A 194 2.45 -4.97 4.03
N GLY A 195 2.64 -6.00 4.85
CA GLY A 195 3.14 -5.83 6.21
C GLY A 195 2.06 -5.58 7.25
N GLY A 196 2.54 -5.36 8.47
CA GLY A 196 1.69 -5.19 9.62
C GLY A 196 0.92 -3.86 9.59
N PRO A 197 -0.32 -3.79 10.12
CA PRO A 197 -1.13 -2.58 10.06
C PRO A 197 -0.56 -1.36 10.80
N ILE A 198 0.21 -1.55 11.87
CA ILE A 198 0.86 -0.48 12.63
C ILE A 198 2.05 0.07 11.83
N TRP A 199 2.89 -0.82 11.29
CA TRP A 199 3.99 -0.44 10.41
C TRP A 199 3.46 0.33 9.19
N TRP A 200 2.50 -0.26 8.47
CA TRP A 200 1.91 0.31 7.27
C TRP A 200 1.32 1.70 7.56
N ALA A 201 0.54 1.83 8.64
CA ALA A 201 -0.03 3.10 9.06
C ALA A 201 1.04 4.15 9.41
N SER A 202 2.13 3.75 10.05
CA SER A 202 3.22 4.69 10.40
C SER A 202 3.93 5.23 9.15
N GLN A 203 4.16 4.39 8.15
CA GLN A 203 4.78 4.79 6.89
C GLN A 203 3.83 5.69 6.09
N HIS A 204 2.56 5.30 6.00
CA HIS A 204 1.57 6.08 5.26
C HIS A 204 1.32 7.47 5.90
N ARG A 205 1.32 7.57 7.23
CA ARG A 205 1.25 8.86 7.94
C ARG A 205 2.50 9.71 7.74
N LEU A 206 3.67 9.08 7.71
CA LEU A 206 4.92 9.75 7.39
C LEU A 206 4.86 10.34 5.97
N HIS A 207 4.35 9.57 5.00
CA HIS A 207 4.08 10.05 3.64
C HIS A 207 3.12 11.25 3.63
N HIS A 208 1.95 11.20 4.28
CA HIS A 208 1.07 12.37 4.33
C HIS A 208 1.74 13.62 4.92
N LYS A 209 2.59 13.44 5.94
CA LYS A 209 3.27 14.56 6.59
C LYS A 209 4.40 15.13 5.73
N HIS A 210 5.09 14.27 4.99
CA HIS A 210 6.28 14.60 4.21
C HIS A 210 6.11 14.34 2.71
N CYS A 211 4.88 14.41 2.20
CA CYS A 211 4.54 14.04 0.83
C CYS A 211 5.45 14.75 -0.19
N ASP A 212 6.13 13.97 -1.02
CA ASP A 212 7.08 14.44 -2.04
C ASP A 212 8.18 15.36 -1.50
N MET A 213 8.51 15.21 -0.21
CA MET A 213 9.59 15.89 0.49
C MET A 213 10.57 14.87 1.08
N PRO A 214 11.78 15.31 1.50
CA PRO A 214 12.67 14.46 2.27
C PRO A 214 11.93 13.85 3.48
N ARG A 215 12.14 12.55 3.70
CA ARG A 215 11.44 11.65 4.65
C ARG A 215 10.13 11.03 4.15
N ASP A 216 9.61 11.38 2.97
CA ASP A 216 8.60 10.53 2.32
C ASP A 216 9.19 9.13 2.12
N PRO A 217 8.59 8.05 2.65
CA PRO A 217 9.13 6.72 2.47
C PRO A 217 9.02 6.20 1.03
N HIS A 218 8.17 6.80 0.19
CA HIS A 218 7.89 6.26 -1.14
C HIS A 218 7.62 7.34 -2.20
N SER A 219 8.36 8.45 -2.16
CA SER A 219 8.25 9.47 -3.23
C SER A 219 8.98 8.99 -4.50
N ALA A 220 8.22 8.71 -5.55
CA ALA A 220 8.78 8.37 -6.87
C ALA A 220 9.54 9.53 -7.52
N ILE A 221 9.25 10.77 -7.10
CA ILE A 221 9.91 11.99 -7.60
C ILE A 221 11.34 12.08 -7.06
N LEU A 222 11.54 11.73 -5.78
CA LEU A 222 12.84 11.82 -5.12
C LEU A 222 13.67 10.54 -5.32
N ASP A 223 13.06 9.37 -5.15
CA ASP A 223 13.78 8.09 -5.12
C ASP A 223 13.73 7.33 -6.45
N GLY A 224 12.89 7.78 -7.38
CA GLY A 224 12.56 7.08 -8.61
C GLY A 224 11.50 5.99 -8.41
N VAL A 225 10.76 5.71 -9.47
CA VAL A 225 9.63 4.75 -9.53
C VAL A 225 9.97 3.41 -8.86
N GLU A 226 11.15 2.86 -9.15
CA GLU A 226 11.52 1.53 -8.67
C GLU A 226 11.66 1.47 -7.15
N LYS A 227 12.39 2.43 -6.55
CA LYS A 227 12.63 2.44 -5.11
C LYS A 227 11.34 2.78 -4.35
N ALA A 228 10.55 3.72 -4.86
CA ALA A 228 9.24 4.05 -4.32
C ALA A 228 8.30 2.83 -4.33
N PHE A 229 8.30 2.06 -5.42
CA PHE A 229 7.50 0.83 -5.53
C PHE A 229 7.93 -0.25 -4.52
N ALA A 230 9.23 -0.36 -4.27
CA ALA A 230 9.84 -1.36 -3.38
C ALA A 230 10.18 -0.80 -1.98
N PHE A 231 9.58 0.32 -1.57
CA PHE A 231 10.04 1.08 -0.39
C PHE A 231 10.10 0.28 0.92
N PHE A 232 9.19 -0.69 1.07
CA PHE A 232 9.10 -1.57 2.23
C PHE A 232 10.34 -2.46 2.43
N THR A 233 11.20 -2.55 1.42
CA THR A 233 12.51 -3.23 1.50
C THR A 233 13.58 -2.38 2.15
N PHE A 234 13.39 -1.05 2.23
CA PHE A 234 14.33 -0.09 2.80
C PHE A 234 13.81 0.57 4.08
N HIS A 235 12.49 0.65 4.25
CA HIS A 235 11.82 1.24 5.42
C HIS A 235 11.19 0.16 6.30
N ASP A 236 12.02 -0.65 6.97
CA ASP A 236 11.58 -1.87 7.63
C ASP A 236 11.12 -1.71 9.09
N THR A 237 11.24 -0.51 9.67
CA THR A 237 10.86 -0.23 11.06
C THR A 237 9.55 0.54 11.16
N VAL A 238 8.86 0.39 12.29
CA VAL A 238 7.73 1.28 12.63
C VAL A 238 8.29 2.66 12.97
N VAL A 239 7.77 3.70 12.33
CA VAL A 239 8.15 5.08 12.64
C VAL A 239 7.34 5.52 13.87
N GLU A 240 7.95 5.41 15.05
CA GLU A 240 7.23 5.55 16.33
C GLU A 240 6.52 6.91 16.49
N GLU A 241 7.10 7.98 15.95
CA GLU A 241 6.50 9.33 15.87
C GLU A 241 5.11 9.31 15.21
N PHE A 242 4.95 8.47 14.18
CA PHE A 242 3.74 8.37 13.36
C PHE A 242 2.91 7.11 13.67
N SER A 243 3.23 6.37 14.72
CA SER A 243 2.47 5.18 15.11
C SER A 243 0.98 5.49 15.37
N PRO A 244 0.04 4.64 14.92
CA PRO A 244 -1.38 4.80 15.17
C PRO A 244 -1.75 4.51 16.61
N LYS A 245 -1.71 5.52 17.48
CA LYS A 245 -2.02 5.40 18.92
C LYS A 245 -3.34 4.70 19.24
N HIS A 246 -4.37 4.83 18.40
CA HIS A 246 -5.65 4.13 18.59
C HIS A 246 -5.59 2.63 18.28
N ASN A 247 -4.55 2.20 17.56
CA ASN A 247 -4.33 0.86 17.04
C ASN A 247 -2.98 0.28 17.51
N ASP A 248 -2.39 0.81 18.58
CA ASP A 248 -1.06 0.45 19.05
C ASP A 248 -1.11 -0.14 20.47
N THR A 249 -1.32 -1.46 20.53
CA THR A 249 -1.28 -2.23 21.77
C THR A 249 -0.23 -3.34 21.65
N LYS A 250 0.21 -3.91 22.78
CA LYS A 250 1.18 -5.03 22.76
C LYS A 250 0.71 -6.22 21.91
N GLY A 251 -0.58 -6.56 21.97
CA GLY A 251 -1.14 -7.66 21.18
C GLY A 251 -1.23 -7.33 19.68
N LEU A 252 -1.58 -6.09 19.33
CA LEU A 252 -1.57 -5.66 17.93
C LEU A 252 -0.16 -5.51 17.36
N ARG A 253 0.84 -5.15 18.18
CA ARG A 253 2.27 -5.17 17.80
C ARG A 253 2.82 -6.58 17.59
N LEU A 254 2.34 -7.56 18.36
CA LEU A 254 2.64 -8.97 18.11
C LEU A 254 2.06 -9.36 16.74
N LEU A 255 0.77 -9.09 16.51
CA LEU A 255 0.12 -9.33 15.22
C LEU A 255 0.88 -8.64 14.07
N ASP A 256 1.25 -7.38 14.22
CA ASP A 256 2.00 -6.58 13.24
C ASP A 256 3.34 -7.22 12.87
N THR A 257 4.10 -7.66 13.87
CA THR A 257 5.40 -8.32 13.66
C THR A 257 5.27 -9.63 12.87
N TRP A 258 4.17 -10.35 13.09
CA TRP A 258 3.91 -11.67 12.52
C TRP A 258 2.82 -11.64 11.42
N SER A 259 2.60 -10.49 10.78
CA SER A 259 1.46 -10.30 9.86
C SER A 259 1.40 -11.31 8.73
N PHE A 260 2.55 -11.78 8.24
CA PHE A 260 2.64 -12.79 7.17
C PHE A 260 1.92 -14.11 7.52
N VAL A 261 1.80 -14.45 8.81
CA VAL A 261 1.21 -15.72 9.26
C VAL A 261 -0.26 -15.82 8.84
N PHE A 262 -1.00 -14.71 8.89
CA PHE A 262 -2.40 -14.68 8.47
C PHE A 262 -2.56 -14.94 6.96
N VAL A 263 -1.61 -14.44 6.17
CA VAL A 263 -1.54 -14.73 4.73
C VAL A 263 -1.18 -16.20 4.49
N SER A 264 -0.23 -16.76 5.26
CA SER A 264 0.10 -18.19 5.19
C SER A 264 -1.10 -19.07 5.54
N MET A 265 -1.86 -18.68 6.57
CA MET A 265 -3.09 -19.36 6.98
C MET A 265 -4.16 -19.29 5.87
N GLU A 266 -4.36 -18.13 5.24
CA GLU A 266 -5.29 -17.99 4.12
C GLU A 266 -4.91 -18.91 2.95
N LEU A 267 -3.63 -18.93 2.54
CA LEU A 267 -3.13 -19.82 1.50
C LEU A 267 -3.35 -21.30 1.84
N TYR A 268 -3.09 -21.68 3.10
CA TYR A 268 -3.28 -23.04 3.58
C TYR A 268 -4.76 -23.45 3.63
N LEU A 269 -5.64 -22.55 4.10
CA LEU A 269 -7.08 -22.79 4.10
C LEU A 269 -7.63 -22.93 2.68
N SER A 270 -7.17 -22.09 1.75
CA SER A 270 -7.56 -22.20 0.34
C SER A 270 -7.09 -23.50 -0.30
N TYR A 271 -5.92 -24.00 0.09
CA TYR A 271 -5.47 -25.35 -0.28
C TYR A 271 -6.40 -26.43 0.25
N LEU A 272 -6.76 -26.38 1.53
CA LEU A 272 -7.65 -27.40 2.14
C LEU A 272 -9.04 -27.42 1.52
N LEU A 273 -9.58 -26.24 1.18
CA LEU A 273 -10.96 -26.10 0.69
C LEU A 273 -11.10 -26.29 -0.81
N PHE A 274 -10.12 -25.83 -1.59
CA PHE A 274 -10.24 -25.73 -3.05
C PHE A 274 -8.99 -26.25 -3.78
N GLY A 275 -8.10 -26.95 -3.08
CA GLY A 275 -6.93 -27.57 -3.67
C GLY A 275 -6.01 -26.58 -4.38
N ARG A 276 -5.53 -26.97 -5.55
CA ARG A 276 -4.53 -26.21 -6.32
C ARG A 276 -5.09 -24.90 -6.88
N GLU A 277 -6.33 -24.92 -7.33
CA GLU A 277 -7.08 -23.79 -7.85
C GLU A 277 -7.27 -22.74 -6.77
N GLY A 278 -7.60 -23.16 -5.54
CA GLY A 278 -7.68 -22.28 -4.38
C GLY A 278 -6.38 -21.55 -4.08
N VAL A 279 -5.26 -22.29 -4.10
CA VAL A 279 -3.93 -21.70 -3.92
C VAL A 279 -3.64 -20.71 -5.03
N PHE A 280 -3.89 -21.05 -6.30
CA PHE A 280 -3.67 -20.14 -7.41
C PHE A 280 -4.50 -18.85 -7.28
N VAL A 281 -5.79 -18.96 -6.98
CA VAL A 281 -6.71 -17.82 -6.80
C VAL A 281 -6.22 -16.92 -5.67
N THR A 282 -5.89 -17.50 -4.52
CA THR A 282 -5.46 -16.76 -3.33
C THR A 282 -4.12 -16.08 -3.55
N TYR A 283 -3.14 -16.83 -4.06
CA TYR A 283 -1.83 -16.31 -4.43
C TYR A 283 -1.93 -15.16 -5.43
N THR A 284 -2.76 -15.35 -6.47
CA THR A 284 -2.98 -14.34 -7.50
C THR A 284 -3.64 -13.08 -6.94
N ALA A 285 -4.66 -13.23 -6.09
CA ALA A 285 -5.32 -12.12 -5.42
C ALA A 285 -4.38 -11.35 -4.46
N LEU A 286 -3.48 -12.06 -3.75
CA LEU A 286 -2.50 -11.46 -2.85
C LEU A 286 -1.56 -10.51 -3.61
N TRP A 287 -0.98 -10.96 -4.72
CA TRP A 287 -0.04 -10.12 -5.46
C TRP A 287 -0.75 -9.01 -6.23
N ILE A 288 -1.97 -9.21 -6.76
CA ILE A 288 -2.78 -8.13 -7.34
C ILE A 288 -3.00 -7.04 -6.29
N CYS A 289 -3.36 -7.44 -5.07
CA CYS A 289 -3.54 -6.50 -3.97
C CYS A 289 -2.25 -5.76 -3.65
N GLN A 290 -1.16 -6.48 -3.39
CA GLN A 290 0.12 -5.88 -3.03
C GLN A 290 0.70 -4.99 -4.14
N ALA A 291 0.82 -5.50 -5.38
CA ALA A 291 1.42 -4.75 -6.48
C ALA A 291 0.54 -3.58 -6.92
N GLY A 292 -0.79 -3.77 -7.00
CA GLY A 292 -1.71 -2.71 -7.37
C GLY A 292 -1.70 -1.55 -6.39
N THR A 293 -1.67 -1.84 -5.08
CA THR A 293 -1.68 -0.81 -4.02
C THR A 293 -0.34 -0.08 -3.91
N LEU A 294 0.79 -0.77 -4.04
CA LEU A 294 2.10 -0.11 -4.11
C LEU A 294 2.22 0.79 -5.34
N TRP A 295 1.48 0.48 -6.42
CA TRP A 295 1.41 1.35 -7.59
C TRP A 295 0.62 2.64 -7.31
N PHE A 296 -0.28 2.67 -6.32
CA PHE A 296 -1.04 3.88 -5.96
C PHE A 296 -0.11 5.02 -5.52
N ASN A 297 0.94 4.68 -4.76
CA ASN A 297 1.97 5.60 -4.28
C ASN A 297 2.72 6.32 -5.42
N ILE A 298 2.65 5.78 -6.64
CA ILE A 298 3.36 6.28 -7.82
C ILE A 298 2.34 6.89 -8.78
N GLY A 299 1.29 6.11 -9.09
CA GLY A 299 0.13 6.47 -9.89
C GLY A 299 -0.41 7.84 -9.54
N ASN A 300 -0.69 8.06 -8.26
CA ASN A 300 -1.34 9.27 -7.79
C ASN A 300 -0.37 10.42 -7.47
N HIS A 301 0.94 10.24 -7.65
CA HIS A 301 1.96 11.29 -7.45
C HIS A 301 2.79 11.54 -8.72
N PRO A 302 2.14 11.91 -9.85
CA PRO A 302 2.85 12.22 -11.08
C PRO A 302 3.71 13.49 -10.94
N PRO A 303 4.96 13.49 -11.44
CA PRO A 303 5.86 14.63 -11.31
C PRO A 303 5.33 15.87 -12.07
N ASN A 304 5.51 17.04 -11.47
CA ASN A 304 5.19 18.35 -12.06
C ASN A 304 3.73 18.49 -12.51
N THR A 305 2.79 17.93 -11.75
CA THR A 305 1.36 18.04 -12.04
C THR A 305 0.78 19.33 -11.46
N HIS A 306 1.34 19.77 -10.35
CA HIS A 306 0.92 20.96 -9.64
C HIS A 306 2.12 21.87 -9.39
N ASP A 307 2.15 23.00 -10.08
CA ASP A 307 3.21 24.02 -9.93
C ASP A 307 3.10 24.79 -8.60
N ASP A 308 1.94 24.74 -7.95
CA ASP A 308 1.56 25.57 -6.81
C ASP A 308 1.69 24.87 -5.45
N LYS A 309 1.85 23.54 -5.41
CA LYS A 309 2.04 22.76 -4.17
C LYS A 309 3.21 21.79 -4.28
N VAL A 310 3.85 21.51 -3.14
CA VAL A 310 4.97 20.57 -3.08
C VAL A 310 4.48 19.12 -3.27
N CYS A 311 3.45 18.72 -2.51
CA CYS A 311 2.85 17.40 -2.63
C CYS A 311 2.13 17.26 -3.98
N GLN A 312 2.56 16.30 -4.80
CA GLN A 312 2.04 16.09 -6.16
C GLN A 312 0.84 15.13 -6.19
N ALA A 313 0.20 14.89 -5.04
CA ALA A 313 -1.03 14.11 -4.96
C ALA A 313 -2.06 14.65 -5.98
N SER A 314 -2.51 13.75 -6.84
CA SER A 314 -3.34 14.08 -8.00
C SER A 314 -4.49 13.10 -8.12
N ASN A 315 -5.65 13.59 -8.54
CA ASN A 315 -6.79 12.74 -8.83
C ASN A 315 -6.60 11.99 -10.15
N TYR A 316 -7.02 10.73 -10.20
CA TYR A 316 -6.90 9.90 -11.39
C TYR A 316 -7.72 10.45 -12.57
N ASN A 317 -7.05 10.68 -13.69
CA ASN A 317 -7.66 11.08 -14.95
C ASN A 317 -7.58 9.95 -15.98
N PHE A 318 -8.73 9.30 -16.23
CA PHE A 318 -8.85 8.22 -17.21
C PHE A 318 -8.55 8.64 -18.65
N VAL A 319 -8.63 9.94 -18.98
CA VAL A 319 -8.45 10.45 -20.35
C VAL A 319 -6.97 10.66 -20.69
N THR A 320 -6.20 11.22 -19.76
CA THR A 320 -4.77 11.53 -19.98
C THR A 320 -3.84 10.44 -19.44
N GLY A 321 -4.33 9.59 -18.53
CA GLY A 321 -3.47 8.81 -17.65
C GLY A 321 -2.56 9.72 -16.80
N HIS A 322 -1.75 9.14 -15.92
CA HIS A 322 -0.79 9.89 -15.11
C HIS A 322 0.61 10.02 -15.75
N GLY A 323 0.76 9.65 -17.02
CA GLY A 323 2.01 9.90 -17.77
C GLY A 323 3.27 9.23 -17.19
N ILE A 324 3.13 8.19 -16.35
CA ILE A 324 4.29 7.51 -15.74
C ILE A 324 5.08 6.78 -16.84
N PRO A 325 6.38 7.07 -17.03
CA PRO A 325 7.20 6.35 -17.98
C PRO A 325 7.43 4.91 -17.48
N LEU A 326 6.78 3.95 -18.15
CA LEU A 326 6.83 2.53 -17.76
C LEU A 326 8.07 1.78 -18.30
N GLY A 327 8.77 2.36 -19.28
CA GLY A 327 9.84 1.67 -20.01
C GLY A 327 9.30 0.48 -20.81
N LEU A 328 10.14 -0.53 -21.07
CA LEU A 328 9.74 -1.77 -21.75
C LEU A 328 9.44 -2.93 -20.78
N TYR A 329 9.58 -2.71 -19.46
CA TYR A 329 9.44 -3.79 -18.49
C TYR A 329 7.97 -4.25 -18.32
N PRO A 330 7.58 -5.46 -18.79
CA PRO A 330 6.17 -5.86 -18.90
C PRO A 330 5.40 -5.89 -17.57
N GLY A 331 6.10 -6.13 -16.46
CA GLY A 331 5.48 -6.16 -15.12
C GLY A 331 4.76 -4.86 -14.78
N PHE A 332 5.38 -3.71 -15.08
CA PHE A 332 4.78 -2.40 -14.80
C PHE A 332 3.65 -2.06 -15.78
N TRP A 333 3.73 -2.54 -17.03
CA TRP A 333 2.62 -2.42 -17.98
C TRP A 333 1.37 -3.14 -17.50
N VAL A 334 1.51 -4.37 -17.03
CA VAL A 334 0.37 -5.15 -16.54
C VAL A 334 -0.25 -4.50 -15.30
N ILE A 335 0.57 -4.05 -14.35
CA ILE A 335 0.07 -3.33 -13.16
C ILE A 335 -0.65 -2.04 -13.56
N ASN A 336 -0.06 -1.25 -14.45
CA ASN A 336 -0.65 0.00 -14.91
C ASN A 336 -1.96 -0.20 -15.69
N ALA A 337 -2.12 -1.34 -16.39
CA ALA A 337 -3.33 -1.62 -17.15
C ALA A 337 -4.56 -1.85 -16.27
N TYR A 338 -4.42 -2.51 -15.12
CA TYR A 338 -5.54 -2.77 -14.21
C TYR A 338 -5.66 -1.74 -13.09
N TYR A 339 -4.61 -0.97 -12.81
CA TYR A 339 -4.54 0.04 -11.76
C TYR A 339 -5.79 0.95 -11.66
N PRO A 340 -6.33 1.52 -12.76
CA PRO A 340 -7.43 2.49 -12.66
C PRO A 340 -8.72 1.92 -12.06
N LEU A 341 -8.98 0.65 -12.36
CA LEU A 341 -10.11 -0.08 -11.77
C LEU A 341 -9.89 -0.28 -10.27
N LEU A 342 -8.67 -0.62 -9.85
CA LEU A 342 -8.33 -0.81 -8.45
C LEU A 342 -8.45 0.47 -7.64
N ALA A 343 -7.91 1.58 -8.17
CA ALA A 343 -7.96 2.88 -7.51
C ALA A 343 -9.42 3.31 -7.26
N SER A 344 -10.31 3.05 -8.22
CA SER A 344 -11.72 3.41 -8.10
C SER A 344 -12.44 2.55 -7.06
N ILE A 345 -12.18 1.25 -7.02
CA ILE A 345 -12.76 0.34 -6.01
C ILE A 345 -12.25 0.67 -4.61
N ALA A 346 -10.99 1.07 -4.49
CA ALA A 346 -10.40 1.50 -3.23
C ALA A 346 -10.88 2.90 -2.76
N ALA A 347 -11.54 3.67 -3.63
CA ALA A 347 -11.77 5.11 -3.47
C ALA A 347 -10.46 5.88 -3.22
N GLU A 348 -9.42 5.51 -3.98
CA GLU A 348 -8.12 6.18 -4.07
C GLU A 348 -7.99 7.02 -5.34
N SER A 349 -9.00 7.03 -6.22
CA SER A 349 -8.99 7.82 -7.45
C SER A 349 -9.06 9.32 -7.16
N ASN A 350 -9.75 9.73 -6.09
CA ASN A 350 -9.76 11.13 -5.63
C ASN A 350 -8.62 11.42 -4.63
N HIS A 351 -7.38 11.11 -5.01
CA HIS A 351 -6.23 11.10 -4.10
C HIS A 351 -5.84 12.47 -3.56
N ASP A 352 -6.01 13.56 -4.32
CA ASP A 352 -5.73 14.91 -3.83
C ASP A 352 -6.71 15.33 -2.72
N ASP A 353 -8.01 15.06 -2.92
CA ASP A 353 -9.02 15.26 -1.88
C ASP A 353 -8.72 14.40 -0.65
N HIS A 354 -8.21 13.17 -0.85
CA HIS A 354 -7.77 12.32 0.25
C HIS A 354 -6.61 12.93 1.05
N HIS A 355 -5.61 13.53 0.42
CA HIS A 355 -4.52 14.21 1.14
C HIS A 355 -5.02 15.38 1.98
N ASN A 356 -6.04 16.10 1.50
CA ASN A 356 -6.67 17.20 2.23
C ASN A 356 -7.67 16.75 3.31
N HIS A 357 -8.33 15.60 3.11
CA HIS A 357 -9.41 15.08 3.95
C HIS A 357 -9.19 13.62 4.36
N SER A 358 -7.99 13.31 4.82
CA SER A 358 -7.50 11.94 4.99
C SER A 358 -8.31 11.08 5.98
N MET A 359 -8.92 11.72 6.97
CA MET A 359 -9.72 11.11 8.03
C MET A 359 -11.12 10.65 7.57
N LEU A 360 -11.52 10.89 6.32
CA LEU A 360 -12.85 10.50 5.83
C LEU A 360 -12.96 8.99 5.61
N ALA A 361 -14.05 8.41 6.15
CA ALA A 361 -14.43 7.01 5.96
C ALA A 361 -15.26 6.79 4.70
N LYS A 362 -16.07 7.77 4.28
CA LYS A 362 -16.70 7.86 2.95
C LYS A 362 -16.02 9.00 2.20
N ARG A 363 -15.35 8.71 1.09
CA ARG A 363 -14.53 9.70 0.36
C ARG A 363 -15.22 10.21 -0.89
N GLU A 364 -15.66 9.28 -1.74
CA GLU A 364 -16.27 9.59 -3.02
C GLU A 364 -17.79 9.49 -2.95
N LYS A 365 -18.47 10.11 -3.92
CA LYS A 365 -19.93 9.97 -4.08
C LYS A 365 -20.33 8.50 -4.24
N TYR A 366 -19.54 7.75 -5.02
CA TYR A 366 -19.73 6.33 -5.31
C TYR A 366 -18.63 5.48 -4.66
N ASP A 367 -18.54 5.54 -3.34
CA ASP A 367 -17.58 4.75 -2.55
C ASP A 367 -18.14 3.34 -2.28
N CYS A 368 -17.82 2.38 -3.16
CA CYS A 368 -18.37 1.03 -3.08
C CYS A 368 -18.01 0.30 -1.78
N MET A 369 -16.80 0.53 -1.24
CA MET A 369 -16.35 -0.10 0.01
C MET A 369 -17.03 0.52 1.22
N TYR A 370 -17.34 1.81 1.20
CA TYR A 370 -18.18 2.40 2.23
C TYR A 370 -19.56 1.72 2.27
N TYR A 371 -20.26 1.63 1.13
CA TYR A 371 -21.63 1.08 1.11
C TYR A 371 -21.69 -0.44 1.31
N ALA A 372 -20.73 -1.19 0.78
CA ALA A 372 -20.72 -2.65 0.89
C ALA A 372 -20.19 -3.16 2.23
N PHE A 373 -19.34 -2.39 2.92
CA PHE A 373 -18.64 -2.87 4.11
C PHE A 373 -18.84 -1.98 5.34
N LEU A 374 -18.51 -0.69 5.28
CA LEU A 374 -18.56 0.20 6.46
C LEU A 374 -19.98 0.56 6.88
N TRP A 375 -20.87 0.85 5.93
CA TRP A 375 -22.25 1.23 6.21
C TRP A 375 -23.05 0.11 6.92
N PRO A 376 -23.00 -1.16 6.48
CA PRO A 376 -23.60 -2.26 7.22
C PRO A 376 -23.01 -2.40 8.64
N MET A 377 -21.70 -2.31 8.79
CA MET A 377 -21.04 -2.38 10.11
C MET A 377 -21.46 -1.24 11.04
N GLU A 378 -21.63 -0.03 10.52
CA GLU A 378 -22.13 1.13 11.25
C GLU A 378 -23.56 0.90 11.73
N LYS A 379 -24.44 0.36 10.86
CA LYS A 379 -25.83 0.04 11.21
C LYS A 379 -25.95 -1.09 12.24
N LEU A 380 -25.00 -2.03 12.24
CA LEU A 380 -24.91 -3.09 13.25
C LEU A 380 -24.27 -2.64 14.57
N GLY A 381 -23.80 -1.39 14.68
CA GLY A 381 -23.11 -0.89 15.86
C GLY A 381 -21.72 -1.49 16.09
N LEU A 382 -21.16 -2.17 15.08
CA LEU A 382 -19.82 -2.77 15.12
C LEU A 382 -18.72 -1.69 15.02
N ILE A 383 -19.05 -0.59 14.34
CA ILE A 383 -18.22 0.62 14.26
C ILE A 383 -19.09 1.85 14.55
N TRP A 384 -18.46 2.93 15.01
CA TRP A 384 -19.13 4.20 15.31
C TRP A 384 -18.22 5.39 15.02
N ASN A 385 -18.78 6.60 15.11
CA ASN A 385 -18.11 7.86 14.77
C ASN A 385 -17.49 7.82 13.37
N VAL A 386 -18.25 7.31 12.40
CA VAL A 386 -17.82 7.16 11.01
C VAL A 386 -17.77 8.54 10.35
N ARG A 387 -16.57 9.02 10.04
CA ARG A 387 -16.34 10.37 9.49
C ARG A 387 -16.77 10.43 8.02
N LYS A 388 -17.65 11.35 7.68
CA LYS A 388 -18.18 11.55 6.32
C LYS A 388 -18.02 13.04 6.00
N CYS A 389 -17.87 13.40 4.72
CA CYS A 389 -17.88 14.80 4.33
C CYS A 389 -19.30 15.34 4.54
N ASP A 390 -19.45 16.49 5.22
CA ASP A 390 -20.74 17.17 5.29
C ASP A 390 -21.13 17.57 3.86
N GLU A 391 -22.20 17.00 3.31
CA GLU A 391 -22.63 17.26 1.93
C GLU A 391 -23.02 18.74 1.70
N GLU A 392 -23.21 19.52 2.77
CA GLU A 392 -23.58 20.95 2.74
C GLU A 392 -22.39 21.93 2.55
N LYS A 393 -21.13 21.50 2.70
CA LYS A 393 -19.96 22.44 2.64
C LYS A 393 -19.19 22.43 1.31
N LYS A 394 -19.58 21.62 0.34
CA LYS A 394 -18.94 21.55 -0.99
C LYS A 394 -19.66 22.40 -2.06
N SER A 395 -20.66 23.21 -1.69
CA SER A 395 -21.49 24.01 -2.61
C SER A 395 -21.29 25.53 -2.55
N ASP A 396 -20.21 26.03 -1.92
CA ASP A 396 -19.92 27.47 -1.84
C ASP A 396 -18.66 27.86 -2.64
#